data_AF-A0A821M9C2-F1
#
_entry.id   AF-A0A821M9C2-F1
#
_cell.length_a   1.000
_cell.length_b   1.000
_cell.length_c   1.000
_cell.angle_alpha   90.00
_cell.angle_beta   90.00
_cell.angle_gamma   90.00
#
_symmetry.space_group_name_H-M   'P 1'
#
loop_
_entity.id
_entity.type
_entity.pdbx_description
1 polymer ?
#
loop_
_entity_poly.entity_id
_entity_poly.type
_entity_poly.pdbx_seq_one_letter_code
_entity_poly.pdbx_strand_id
1 'polypeptide(L)'
;MSLIASNREGIENVRQANGKFAFLTESVFNEYANERLPCDTMRIGKNLNTKSYGITIPLGSDLREAISRAVLELKENGFLERLKQKWYYERSECTNFGTKEFKRTRTLNLLNVASMLYILIMSLGISMVLAVLEVLLKTKIRSNRLNQYEGDATPLNLKSTMTTIDSNPKQQNVDCLPL
;
A
#
# COMPACT_ATOMS: atom_id res chain seq x y z
N MET A 1 27.50 -9.05 12.62
CA MET A 1 27.80 -8.54 11.26
C MET A 1 28.80 -9.52 10.65
N SER A 2 28.37 -10.41 9.75
CA SER A 2 29.30 -11.36 9.10
C SER A 2 29.92 -10.68 7.88
N LEU A 3 31.26 -10.73 7.77
CA LEU A 3 31.96 -10.20 6.61
C LEU A 3 32.01 -11.29 5.54
N ILE A 4 31.48 -10.98 4.36
CA ILE A 4 31.51 -11.89 3.21
C ILE A 4 32.78 -11.60 2.41
N ALA A 5 33.52 -12.65 2.03
CA ALA A 5 34.81 -12.52 1.36
C ALA A 5 34.70 -12.09 -0.11
N SER A 6 33.58 -12.39 -0.77
CA SER A 6 33.36 -12.09 -2.19
C SER A 6 31.99 -11.48 -2.49
N ASN A 7 31.95 -10.53 -3.42
CA ASN A 7 30.70 -9.92 -3.88
C ASN A 7 29.71 -10.95 -4.47
N ARG A 8 30.21 -12.02 -5.11
CA ARG A 8 29.37 -13.07 -5.70
C ARG A 8 28.64 -13.87 -4.61
N GLU A 9 29.37 -14.28 -3.59
CA GLU A 9 28.82 -14.97 -2.42
C GLU A 9 27.78 -14.10 -1.70
N GLY A 10 28.03 -12.78 -1.61
CA GLY A 10 27.10 -11.85 -1.00
C GLY A 10 25.77 -11.76 -1.74
N ILE A 11 25.80 -11.75 -3.08
CA ILE A 11 24.57 -11.78 -3.90
C ILE A 11 23.82 -13.10 -3.72
N GLU A 12 24.52 -14.24 -3.77
CA GLU A 12 23.89 -15.55 -3.60
C GLU A 12 23.19 -15.69 -2.24
N ASN A 13 23.81 -15.17 -1.18
CA ASN A 13 23.24 -15.16 0.15
C ASN A 13 21.97 -14.29 0.24
N VAL A 14 21.95 -13.13 -0.44
CA VAL A 14 20.73 -12.29 -0.53
C VAL A 14 19.61 -13.04 -1.23
N ARG A 15 19.91 -13.75 -2.32
CA ARG A 15 18.94 -14.53 -3.10
C ARG A 15 18.35 -15.68 -2.28
N GLN A 16 19.17 -16.39 -1.52
CA GLN A 16 18.72 -17.51 -0.69
C GLN A 16 17.93 -17.07 0.55
N ALA A 17 18.22 -15.88 1.09
CA ALA A 17 17.63 -15.40 2.33
C ALA A 17 16.18 -14.90 2.20
N ASN A 18 15.60 -14.85 1.00
CA ASN A 18 14.19 -14.46 0.75
C ASN A 18 13.75 -13.20 1.54
N GLY A 19 14.59 -12.15 1.51
CA GLY A 19 14.29 -10.86 2.16
C GLY A 19 14.69 -10.73 3.63
N LYS A 20 15.31 -11.75 4.25
CA LYS A 20 15.81 -11.70 5.64
C LYS A 20 17.26 -11.21 5.76
N PHE A 21 17.94 -11.02 4.63
CA PHE A 21 19.34 -10.59 4.56
C PHE A 21 19.48 -9.43 3.60
N ALA A 22 20.25 -8.42 4.00
CA ALA A 22 20.61 -7.28 3.16
C ALA A 22 22.13 -7.24 3.00
N PHE A 23 22.59 -7.11 1.77
CA PHE A 23 24.01 -6.99 1.45
C PHE A 23 24.34 -5.53 1.13
N LEU A 24 25.31 -4.98 1.87
CA LEU A 24 25.84 -3.64 1.61
C LEU A 24 27.05 -3.77 0.69
N THR A 25 26.92 -3.22 -0.52
CA THR A 25 27.99 -3.19 -1.52
C THR A 25 28.05 -1.80 -2.15
N GLU A 26 29.08 -1.56 -2.96
CA GLU A 26 29.24 -0.31 -3.68
C GLU A 26 28.06 -0.06 -4.62
N SER A 27 27.60 1.19 -4.70
CA SER A 27 26.38 1.53 -5.44
C SER A 27 26.46 1.16 -6.92
N VAL A 28 27.65 1.30 -7.50
CA VAL A 28 27.95 1.00 -8.89
C VAL A 28 27.82 -0.51 -9.17
N PHE A 29 28.35 -1.34 -8.28
CA PHE A 29 28.20 -2.79 -8.37
C PHE A 29 26.75 -3.24 -8.15
N ASN A 30 26.03 -2.60 -7.23
CA ASN A 30 24.62 -2.89 -6.98
C ASN A 30 23.74 -2.58 -8.21
N GLU A 31 23.91 -1.39 -8.81
CA GLU A 31 23.17 -1.01 -10.03
C GLU A 31 23.47 -2.01 -11.17
N TYR A 32 24.74 -2.36 -11.36
CA TYR A 32 25.14 -3.37 -12.34
C TYR A 32 24.51 -4.75 -12.09
N ALA A 33 24.47 -5.22 -10.84
CA ALA A 33 23.90 -6.53 -10.49
C ALA A 33 22.38 -6.57 -10.68
N ASN A 34 21.68 -5.47 -10.40
CA ASN A 34 20.22 -5.36 -10.58
C ASN A 34 19.80 -5.38 -12.06
N GLU A 35 20.68 -4.96 -12.96
CA GLU A 35 20.43 -4.92 -14.40
C GLU A 35 20.72 -6.25 -15.12
N ARG A 36 21.12 -7.30 -14.38
CA ARG A 36 21.47 -8.63 -14.89
C ARG A 36 20.47 -9.70 -14.46
N LEU A 37 20.36 -10.77 -15.24
CA LEU A 37 19.48 -11.89 -14.91
C LEU A 37 19.91 -12.57 -13.59
N PRO A 38 18.95 -13.00 -12.74
CA PRO A 38 17.51 -13.08 -12.98
C PRO A 38 16.69 -11.86 -12.51
N CYS A 39 17.27 -10.66 -12.41
CA CYS A 39 16.57 -9.42 -12.03
C CYS A 39 15.84 -9.51 -10.68
N ASP A 40 16.43 -10.27 -9.74
CA ASP A 40 15.84 -10.60 -8.44
C ASP A 40 16.35 -9.70 -7.29
N THR A 41 17.31 -8.84 -7.58
CA THR A 41 17.85 -7.86 -6.64
C THR A 41 17.30 -6.48 -6.94
N MET A 42 17.15 -5.65 -5.90
CA MET A 42 16.80 -4.25 -6.05
C MET A 42 17.65 -3.37 -5.12
N ARG A 43 17.95 -2.16 -5.57
CA ARG A 43 18.55 -1.13 -4.71
C ARG A 43 17.49 -0.53 -3.79
N ILE A 44 17.75 -0.58 -2.49
CA ILE A 44 16.91 0.05 -1.47
C ILE A 44 17.69 1.22 -0.85
N GLY A 45 17.06 2.39 -0.80
CA GLY A 45 17.61 3.57 -0.12
C GLY A 45 18.66 4.36 -0.90
N LYS A 46 19.29 5.31 -0.19
CA LYS A 46 20.35 6.19 -0.71
C LYS A 46 21.73 5.64 -0.39
N ASN A 47 22.73 6.02 -1.20
CA ASN A 47 24.13 5.67 -0.95
C ASN A 47 24.58 6.23 0.41
N LEU A 48 25.21 5.39 1.23
CA LEU A 48 25.73 5.76 2.55
C LEU A 48 26.99 6.62 2.46
N ASN A 49 27.77 6.42 1.39
CA ASN A 49 28.97 7.18 1.10
C ASN A 49 29.06 7.46 -0.40
N THR A 50 29.83 8.49 -0.74
CA THR A 50 30.20 8.78 -2.12
C THR A 50 31.64 8.35 -2.30
N LYS A 51 31.86 7.27 -3.03
CA LYS A 51 33.18 6.81 -3.44
C LYS A 51 33.43 7.22 -4.88
N SER A 52 34.70 7.47 -5.20
CA SER A 52 35.13 7.83 -6.56
C SER A 52 36.31 6.96 -6.95
N TYR A 53 36.31 6.49 -8.19
CA TYR A 53 37.42 5.72 -8.75
C TYR A 53 38.45 6.67 -9.36
N GLY A 54 39.72 6.35 -9.14
CA GLY A 54 40.86 7.06 -9.73
C GLY A 54 41.83 6.08 -10.36
N ILE A 55 42.53 6.53 -11.40
CA ILE A 55 43.63 5.78 -12.01
C ILE A 55 44.90 6.08 -11.21
N THR A 56 45.59 5.04 -10.75
CA THR A 56 46.83 5.18 -9.97
C THR A 56 48.03 4.89 -10.85
N ILE A 57 49.07 5.70 -10.69
CA ILE A 57 50.33 5.65 -11.47
C ILE A 57 51.46 5.72 -10.45
N PRO A 58 52.59 5.01 -10.63
CA PRO A 58 53.74 5.11 -9.74
C PRO A 58 54.24 6.55 -9.62
N LEU A 59 54.71 6.91 -8.42
CA LEU A 59 55.26 8.24 -8.15
C LEU A 59 56.53 8.45 -8.99
N GLY A 60 56.63 9.60 -9.65
CA GLY A 60 57.77 9.97 -10.50
C GLY A 60 57.64 9.57 -11.97
N SER A 61 56.50 9.06 -12.41
CA SER A 61 56.26 8.77 -13.83
C SER A 61 55.85 10.03 -14.61
N ASP A 62 56.55 10.31 -15.71
CA ASP A 62 56.23 11.38 -16.67
C ASP A 62 54.84 11.21 -17.32
N LEU A 63 54.27 10.01 -17.26
CA LEU A 63 52.96 9.68 -17.80
C LEU A 63 51.79 10.29 -16.99
N ARG A 64 52.04 10.67 -15.73
CA ARG A 64 51.00 11.19 -14.82
C ARG A 64 50.31 12.42 -15.41
N GLU A 65 51.07 13.37 -15.91
CA GLU A 65 50.51 14.60 -16.45
C GLU A 65 49.75 14.35 -17.76
N ALA A 66 50.32 13.52 -18.64
CA ALA A 66 49.69 13.18 -19.91
C ALA A 66 48.33 12.48 -19.70
N ILE A 67 48.26 11.49 -18.79
CA ILE A 67 47.01 10.80 -18.47
C ILE A 67 46.00 11.74 -17.81
N SER A 68 46.44 12.60 -16.88
CA SER A 68 45.54 13.53 -16.22
C SER A 68 44.88 14.51 -17.20
N ARG A 69 45.65 15.01 -18.19
CA ARG A 69 45.12 15.86 -19.27
C ARG A 69 44.14 15.10 -20.16
N ALA A 70 44.51 13.89 -20.59
CA ALA A 70 43.65 13.06 -21.44
C ALA A 70 42.33 12.68 -20.76
N VAL A 71 42.33 12.34 -19.48
CA VAL A 71 41.09 12.01 -18.73
C VAL A 71 40.18 13.22 -18.62
N LEU A 72 40.73 14.42 -18.43
CA LEU A 72 39.95 15.64 -18.37
C LEU A 72 39.26 15.93 -19.72
N GLU A 73 40.01 15.81 -20.81
CA GLU A 73 39.48 16.00 -22.16
C GLU A 73 38.39 14.96 -22.50
N LEU A 74 38.60 13.69 -22.14
CA LEU A 74 37.59 12.64 -22.34
C LEU A 74 36.32 12.89 -21.51
N LYS A 75 36.45 13.50 -20.33
CA LYS A 75 35.32 13.89 -19.48
C LYS A 75 34.57 15.08 -20.08
N GLU A 76 35.27 16.12 -20.53
CA GLU A 76 34.68 17.29 -21.18
C GLU A 76 33.96 16.92 -22.48
N ASN A 77 34.55 16.01 -23.28
CA ASN A 77 33.96 15.48 -24.51
C ASN A 77 32.75 14.54 -24.26
N GLY A 78 32.40 14.28 -22.99
CA GLY A 78 31.30 13.39 -22.59
C GLY A 78 31.51 11.92 -22.97
N PHE A 79 32.74 11.52 -23.31
CA PHE A 79 33.03 10.15 -23.75
C PHE A 79 32.83 9.15 -22.60
N LEU A 80 33.17 9.54 -21.37
CA LEU A 80 32.96 8.72 -20.17
C LEU A 80 31.48 8.41 -19.95
N GLU A 81 30.59 9.39 -20.15
CA GLU A 81 29.15 9.18 -20.01
C GLU A 81 28.61 8.21 -21.08
N ARG A 82 29.10 8.33 -22.33
CA ARG A 82 28.76 7.37 -23.39
C ARG A 82 29.22 5.95 -23.06
N LEU A 83 30.42 5.80 -22.51
CA LEU A 83 30.92 4.51 -22.05
C LEU A 83 30.07 3.95 -20.90
N LYS A 84 29.74 4.78 -19.92
CA LYS A 84 28.86 4.38 -18.81
C LYS A 84 27.52 3.88 -19.34
N GLN A 85 26.88 4.64 -20.23
CA GLN A 85 25.59 4.24 -20.81
C GLN A 85 25.68 2.92 -21.58
N LYS A 86 26.76 2.73 -22.36
CA LYS A 86 26.99 1.50 -23.12
C LYS A 86 27.20 0.27 -22.24
N TRP A 87 27.91 0.39 -21.13
CA TRP A 87 28.26 -0.75 -20.28
C TRP A 87 27.22 -1.08 -19.21
N TYR A 88 26.49 -0.07 -18.73
CA TYR A 88 25.42 -0.24 -17.75
C TYR A 88 24.09 -0.51 -18.47
N TYR A 89 23.54 0.50 -19.13
CA TYR A 89 22.17 0.44 -19.65
C TYR A 89 22.02 -0.36 -20.95
N GLU A 90 22.91 -0.22 -21.94
CA GLU A 90 22.77 -0.95 -23.23
C GLU A 90 23.04 -2.45 -23.10
N ARG A 91 23.82 -2.86 -22.09
CA ARG A 91 24.07 -4.27 -21.76
C ARG A 91 23.21 -4.78 -20.62
N SER A 92 22.21 -4.02 -20.20
CA SER A 92 21.23 -4.49 -19.22
C SER A 92 20.38 -5.60 -19.83
N GLU A 93 20.26 -6.72 -19.13
CA GLU A 93 19.50 -7.89 -19.55
C GLU A 93 18.06 -7.84 -18.99
N CYS A 94 17.82 -6.96 -18.02
CA CYS A 94 16.57 -6.85 -17.26
C CYS A 94 15.50 -5.92 -17.88
N THR A 95 15.75 -5.31 -19.04
CA THR A 95 14.84 -4.34 -19.69
C THR A 95 13.47 -4.91 -20.08
N ASN A 96 13.35 -6.24 -20.15
CA ASN A 96 12.11 -6.96 -20.50
C ASN A 96 11.34 -7.55 -19.30
N PHE A 97 11.87 -7.48 -18.08
CA PHE A 97 11.19 -7.98 -16.87
C PHE A 97 10.33 -6.89 -16.22
N GLY A 98 10.80 -5.64 -16.24
CA GLY A 98 10.00 -4.50 -15.79
C GLY A 98 8.73 -4.27 -16.62
N THR A 99 8.73 -4.62 -17.91
CA THR A 99 7.54 -4.50 -18.76
C THR A 99 6.51 -5.61 -18.55
N LYS A 100 6.89 -6.78 -18.02
CA LYS A 100 5.92 -7.84 -17.66
C LYS A 100 5.24 -7.54 -16.32
N GLU A 101 5.99 -7.10 -15.32
CA GLU A 101 5.45 -6.66 -14.02
C GLU A 101 4.61 -5.38 -14.18
N PHE A 102 5.10 -4.38 -14.93
CA PHE A 102 4.37 -3.13 -15.17
C PHE A 102 3.17 -3.28 -16.12
N LYS A 103 3.20 -4.23 -17.07
CA LYS A 103 1.99 -4.62 -17.82
C LYS A 103 0.98 -5.32 -16.93
N ARG A 104 1.40 -6.12 -15.94
CA ARG A 104 0.51 -6.73 -14.94
C ARG A 104 -0.20 -5.67 -14.10
N THR A 105 0.50 -4.59 -13.73
CA THR A 105 -0.08 -3.45 -13.01
C THR A 105 -0.95 -2.53 -13.87
N ARG A 106 -0.74 -2.45 -15.20
CA ARG A 106 -1.62 -1.67 -16.10
C ARG A 106 -2.89 -2.40 -16.54
N THR A 107 -2.94 -3.73 -16.46
CA THR A 107 -4.19 -4.50 -16.56
C THR A 107 -5.06 -4.45 -15.29
N LEU A 108 -4.70 -3.61 -14.31
CA LEU A 108 -5.28 -3.57 -12.96
C LEU A 108 -6.35 -2.47 -12.75
N ASN A 109 -6.93 -1.91 -13.81
CA ASN A 109 -8.06 -0.97 -13.66
C ASN A 109 -9.41 -1.68 -13.49
N LEU A 110 -9.58 -2.92 -13.98
CA LEU A 110 -10.83 -3.66 -13.83
C LEU A 110 -11.02 -4.24 -12.41
N LEU A 111 -9.94 -4.68 -11.76
CA LEU A 111 -9.99 -5.22 -10.40
C LEU A 111 -10.13 -4.11 -9.34
N ASN A 112 -9.53 -2.93 -9.55
CA ASN A 112 -9.70 -1.80 -8.63
C ASN A 112 -11.12 -1.19 -8.69
N VAL A 113 -11.77 -1.19 -9.86
CA VAL A 113 -13.14 -0.65 -10.03
C VAL A 113 -14.21 -1.57 -9.42
N ALA A 114 -13.90 -2.85 -9.22
CA ALA A 114 -14.81 -3.81 -8.57
C ALA A 114 -15.18 -3.39 -7.13
N SER A 115 -14.33 -2.61 -6.46
CA SER A 115 -14.58 -2.13 -5.09
C SER A 115 -15.82 -1.23 -4.99
N MET A 116 -16.05 -0.36 -5.99
CA MET A 116 -17.20 0.54 -6.02
C MET A 116 -18.52 -0.22 -6.22
N LEU A 117 -18.49 -1.27 -7.06
CA LEU A 117 -19.66 -2.12 -7.30
C LEU A 117 -20.06 -2.91 -6.04
N TYR A 118 -19.08 -3.41 -5.28
CA TYR A 118 -19.35 -4.15 -4.06
C TYR A 118 -20.03 -3.28 -2.99
N ILE A 119 -19.56 -2.04 -2.81
CA ILE A 119 -20.15 -1.10 -1.83
C ILE A 119 -21.61 -0.77 -2.20
N LEU A 120 -21.93 -0.64 -3.49
CA LEU A 120 -23.29 -0.38 -3.97
C LEU A 120 -24.25 -1.56 -3.70
N ILE A 121 -23.81 -2.79 -3.97
CA ILE A 121 -24.64 -3.98 -3.77
C ILE A 121 -24.92 -4.19 -2.27
N MET A 122 -23.90 -4.01 -1.42
CA MET A 122 -24.04 -4.17 0.02
C MET A 122 -24.98 -3.13 0.64
N SER A 123 -24.90 -1.86 0.21
CA SER A 123 -25.76 -0.80 0.75
C SER A 123 -27.22 -0.97 0.32
N LEU A 124 -27.48 -1.40 -0.93
CA LEU A 124 -28.82 -1.73 -1.39
C LEU A 124 -29.42 -2.90 -0.59
N GLY A 125 -28.63 -3.94 -0.34
CA GLY A 125 -29.05 -5.09 0.47
C GLY A 125 -29.38 -4.71 1.90
N ILE A 126 -28.48 -3.97 2.58
CA ILE A 126 -28.69 -3.52 3.96
C ILE A 126 -29.93 -2.62 4.06
N SER A 127 -30.10 -1.69 3.12
CA SER A 127 -31.28 -0.81 3.08
C SER A 127 -32.59 -1.59 2.96
N MET A 128 -32.61 -2.62 2.09
CA MET A 128 -33.78 -3.47 1.91
C MET A 128 -34.10 -4.27 3.18
N VAL A 129 -33.09 -4.83 3.84
CA VAL A 129 -33.26 -5.62 5.07
C VAL A 129 -33.77 -4.74 6.23
N LEU A 130 -33.23 -3.54 6.40
CA LEU A 130 -33.71 -2.60 7.43
C LEU A 130 -35.18 -2.23 7.21
N ALA A 131 -35.58 -1.96 5.97
CA ALA A 131 -36.97 -1.66 5.63
C ALA A 131 -37.91 -2.82 5.95
N VAL A 132 -37.51 -4.05 5.60
CA VAL A 132 -38.30 -5.26 5.93
C VAL A 132 -38.40 -5.45 7.44
N LEU A 133 -37.29 -5.31 8.17
CA LEU A 133 -37.27 -5.44 9.62
C LEU A 133 -38.21 -4.43 10.28
N GLU A 134 -38.18 -3.16 9.87
CA GLU A 134 -39.08 -2.13 10.38
C GLU A 134 -40.56 -2.46 10.15
N VAL A 135 -40.90 -2.93 8.95
CA VAL A 135 -42.29 -3.26 8.60
C VAL A 135 -42.79 -4.45 9.42
N LEU A 136 -41.95 -5.47 9.62
CA LEU A 136 -42.27 -6.62 10.47
C LEU A 136 -42.38 -6.25 11.95
N LEU A 137 -41.50 -5.39 12.46
CA LEU A 137 -41.59 -4.90 13.84
C LEU A 137 -42.85 -4.05 14.04
N LYS A 138 -43.17 -3.14 13.10
CA LYS A 138 -44.38 -2.30 13.15
C LYS A 138 -45.66 -3.14 13.09
N THR A 139 -45.72 -4.14 12.22
CA THR A 139 -46.89 -5.04 12.12
C THR A 139 -47.04 -5.94 13.35
N LYS A 140 -45.95 -6.49 13.91
CA LYS A 140 -45.99 -7.29 15.13
C LYS A 140 -46.43 -6.48 16.35
N ILE A 141 -45.91 -5.25 16.51
CA ILE A 141 -46.34 -4.33 17.58
C ILE A 141 -47.81 -3.95 17.41
N ARG A 142 -48.27 -3.70 16.18
CA ARG A 142 -49.69 -3.36 15.90
C ARG A 142 -50.63 -4.55 16.12
N SER A 143 -50.20 -5.78 15.81
CA SER A 143 -50.97 -7.00 16.08
C SER A 143 -51.09 -7.28 17.59
N ASN A 144 -50.01 -7.13 18.36
CA ASN A 144 -50.08 -7.26 19.82
C ASN A 144 -50.98 -6.20 20.47
N ARG A 145 -51.03 -4.97 19.94
CA ARG A 145 -51.96 -3.91 20.39
C ARG A 145 -53.42 -4.22 20.07
N LEU A 146 -53.71 -4.95 18.98
CA LEU A 146 -55.08 -5.36 18.60
C LEU A 146 -55.56 -6.59 19.39
N ASN A 147 -54.68 -7.58 19.63
CA ASN A 147 -54.98 -8.72 20.50
C ASN A 147 -55.23 -8.27 21.96
N GLN A 148 -54.65 -7.14 22.39
CA GLN A 148 -54.93 -6.54 23.69
C GLN A 148 -56.31 -5.84 23.74
N TYR A 149 -56.92 -5.52 22.59
CA TYR A 149 -58.27 -4.94 22.51
C TYR A 149 -59.38 -6.02 22.48
N GLU A 150 -59.06 -7.22 22.00
CA GLU A 150 -59.95 -8.39 22.01
C GLU A 150 -60.02 -9.07 23.40
N GLY A 151 -58.99 -8.91 24.22
CA GLY A 151 -58.93 -9.42 25.60
C GLY A 151 -59.68 -8.59 26.66
N ASP A 152 -60.24 -7.42 26.30
CA ASP A 152 -60.92 -6.50 27.24
C ASP A 152 -62.45 -6.43 26.99
N ALA A 153 -62.98 -7.26 26.08
CA ALA A 153 -64.42 -7.36 25.80
C ALA A 153 -65.09 -8.48 26.64
N THR A 154 -65.05 -8.37 27.97
CA THR A 154 -65.98 -9.11 28.86
C THR A 154 -66.81 -8.10 29.67
N PRO A 155 -68.15 -8.22 29.73
CA PRO A 155 -68.99 -7.16 30.27
C PRO A 155 -69.17 -7.36 31.78
N LEU A 156 -68.64 -6.46 32.61
CA LEU A 156 -69.06 -6.40 34.02
C LEU A 156 -69.28 -4.97 34.50
N ASN A 157 -70.57 -4.69 34.67
CA ASN A 157 -71.21 -3.77 35.59
C ASN A 157 -70.31 -3.09 36.64
N LEU A 158 -70.33 -1.75 36.56
CA LEU A 158 -70.65 -0.76 37.61
C LEU A 158 -70.03 -0.88 39.02
N LYS A 159 -69.54 0.31 39.46
CA LYS A 159 -69.20 0.78 40.84
C LYS A 159 -67.70 0.63 41.16
N SER A 160 -66.90 1.69 41.35
CA SER A 160 -67.16 3.10 41.67
C SER A 160 -65.84 3.89 41.72
N THR A 161 -65.95 5.23 41.62
CA THR A 161 -65.03 6.27 42.17
C THR A 161 -63.76 6.53 41.34
N MET A 162 -63.76 7.45 40.36
CA MET A 162 -63.63 8.92 40.46
C MET A 162 -62.40 9.40 41.25
N THR A 163 -61.41 9.93 40.52
CA THR A 163 -60.31 10.90 40.84
C THR A 163 -59.08 10.50 40.01
N THR A 164 -58.40 11.29 39.20
CA THR A 164 -58.41 12.73 38.90
C THR A 164 -57.72 12.87 37.54
N ILE A 165 -58.12 13.89 36.79
CA ILE A 165 -57.42 14.44 35.64
C ILE A 165 -56.01 14.88 36.08
N ASP A 166 -54.95 14.49 35.37
CA ASP A 166 -53.74 15.32 35.26
C ASP A 166 -53.24 15.34 33.82
N SER A 167 -53.49 16.49 33.18
CA SER A 167 -52.57 17.33 32.41
C SER A 167 -51.12 16.80 32.28
N ASN A 168 -50.34 16.98 31.22
CA ASN A 168 -50.33 17.87 30.05
C ASN A 168 -49.08 17.45 29.22
N PRO A 169 -49.00 17.69 27.90
CA PRO A 169 -47.81 17.45 27.10
C PRO A 169 -46.81 18.62 27.17
N LYS A 170 -45.53 18.28 26.93
CA LYS A 170 -44.37 19.14 26.62
C LYS A 170 -43.67 19.86 27.78
N GLN A 171 -42.38 19.57 27.94
CA GLN A 171 -41.21 20.48 27.74
C GLN A 171 -40.02 19.87 28.54
N GLN A 172 -39.08 19.16 27.89
CA GLN A 172 -37.80 19.68 27.36
C GLN A 172 -36.68 19.76 28.42
N ASN A 173 -35.59 18.98 28.25
CA ASN A 173 -34.21 19.48 28.13
C ASN A 173 -33.24 18.31 27.90
N VAL A 174 -32.58 18.22 26.73
CA VAL A 174 -31.17 18.59 26.44
C VAL A 174 -30.16 18.27 27.55
N ASP A 175 -29.18 17.41 27.26
CA ASP A 175 -27.78 17.83 27.08
C ASP A 175 -26.90 16.74 26.47
N CYS A 176 -25.88 17.19 25.73
CA CYS A 176 -24.91 16.43 24.96
C CYS A 176 -23.69 15.97 25.79
N LEU A 177 -22.98 14.99 25.19
CA LEU A 177 -21.52 14.72 25.27
C LEU A 177 -20.99 13.79 26.39
N PRO A 178 -19.77 13.21 26.23
CA PRO A 178 -19.57 11.75 26.31
C PRO A 178 -18.46 11.36 27.31
N LEU A 179 -18.18 10.06 27.40
CA LEU A 179 -16.87 9.49 27.71
C LEU A 179 -16.76 8.11 27.06
#